data_AF-A0A6D2HNZ5-F1
#
_entry.id   AF-A0A6D2HNZ5-F1
#
_cell.length_a   1.000
_cell.length_b   1.000
_cell.length_c   1.000
_cell.angle_alpha   90.00
_cell.angle_beta   90.00
_cell.angle_gamma   90.00
#
_symmetry.space_group_name_H-M   'P 1'
#
loop_
_entity.id
_entity.type
_entity.pdbx_description
1 polymer ?
#
loop_
_entity_poly.entity_id
_entity_poly.type
_entity_poly.pdbx_seq_one_letter_code
_entity_poly.pdbx_strand_id
1 'polypeptide(L)'
;MDLDSQPKPLSELISLVSLRISGGDSIEDSESEIISLIGETKSLNREPELISLIYQVLSLVNSIASASNLKELIFLYPQEEVILEQGKFHVVEQVPWRNNSKWRCFDERWQVFRQDRRGSFQFRCQNCNGQYHNEHNKAPAEIKHPLHPKHSLHLVLFQWKPSKETRKSYCCDNIISQVFYYCWACDIAINFDCTKDQPVLYIDRPKWHDHTLALFPSEASVTCNLCALVHATSCPFYTCTPCNFVVHEKCLSLPRVIKISRHPQHRISFKPSFVQGDWVCGVCRRKINTDYGGYSCIKDECLFAAHSKCATQSNVWDLIDLEGVPEEVEEEVGPVCDCKRRDHTTFQSSRSSFET
;
A
#
# COMPACT_ATOMS: atom_id res chain seq x y z
N MET A 1 -27.48 13.97 38.61
CA MET A 1 -28.49 13.28 37.79
C MET A 1 -28.98 12.08 38.57
N ASP A 2 -30.27 11.81 38.55
CA ASP A 2 -30.81 10.57 39.11
C ASP A 2 -30.52 9.40 38.17
N LEU A 3 -29.52 8.59 38.50
CA LEU A 3 -29.05 7.47 37.66
C LEU A 3 -30.08 6.33 37.59
N ASP A 4 -30.99 6.26 38.57
CA ASP A 4 -32.02 5.21 38.66
C ASP A 4 -33.18 5.45 37.68
N SER A 5 -33.25 6.65 37.09
CA SER A 5 -34.23 7.03 36.06
C SER A 5 -33.77 6.75 34.61
N GLN A 6 -32.50 6.36 34.42
CA GLN A 6 -31.90 6.17 33.10
C GLN A 6 -31.95 4.69 32.66
N PRO A 7 -31.97 4.41 31.34
CA PRO A 7 -31.88 3.03 30.87
C PRO A 7 -30.59 2.38 31.32
N LYS A 8 -30.70 1.10 31.70
CA LYS A 8 -29.62 0.34 32.34
C LYS A 8 -28.25 0.41 31.63
N PRO A 9 -28.14 0.31 30.29
CA PRO A 9 -26.84 0.42 29.62
C PRO A 9 -26.18 1.79 29.79
N LEU A 10 -27.00 2.85 29.87
CA LEU A 10 -26.52 4.22 30.00
C LEU A 10 -26.09 4.54 31.44
N SER A 11 -26.82 4.07 32.45
CA SER A 11 -26.44 4.26 33.85
C SER A 11 -25.18 3.46 34.21
N GLU A 12 -25.01 2.26 33.66
CA GLU A 12 -23.78 1.47 33.77
C GLU A 12 -22.59 2.17 33.11
N LEU A 13 -22.77 2.68 31.88
CA LEU A 13 -21.74 3.46 31.18
C LEU A 13 -21.34 4.73 31.95
N ILE A 14 -22.30 5.51 32.47
CA ILE A 14 -22.02 6.72 33.27
C ILE A 14 -21.24 6.36 34.54
N SER A 15 -21.57 5.24 35.18
CA SER A 15 -20.93 4.78 36.41
C SER A 15 -19.47 4.36 36.15
N LEU A 16 -19.21 3.58 35.11
CA LEU A 16 -17.85 3.18 34.71
C LEU A 16 -16.97 4.38 34.35
N VAL A 17 -17.54 5.37 33.66
CA VAL A 17 -16.82 6.59 33.27
C VAL A 17 -16.51 7.46 34.48
N SER A 18 -17.45 7.57 35.42
CA SER A 18 -17.26 8.31 36.67
C SER A 18 -16.22 7.66 37.59
N LEU A 19 -16.16 6.33 37.60
CA LEU A 19 -15.15 5.55 38.31
C LEU A 19 -13.74 5.82 37.73
N ARG A 20 -13.63 5.91 36.40
CA ARG A 20 -12.37 6.21 35.67
C ARG A 20 -11.87 7.63 35.93
N ILE A 21 -12.77 8.62 35.99
CA ILE A 21 -12.42 10.01 36.36
C ILE A 21 -11.91 10.10 37.79
N SER A 22 -12.39 9.21 38.67
CA SER A 22 -12.02 9.17 40.09
C SER A 22 -10.73 8.39 40.38
N GLY A 23 -10.05 7.87 39.35
CA GLY A 23 -8.70 7.28 39.45
C GLY A 23 -8.63 5.85 40.02
N GLY A 24 -9.73 5.09 40.02
CA GLY A 24 -9.76 3.72 40.52
C GLY A 24 -9.64 2.65 39.42
N ASP A 25 -8.52 1.92 39.45
CA ASP A 25 -8.20 0.63 38.79
C ASP A 25 -7.82 0.54 37.28
N SER A 26 -7.11 -0.57 37.02
CA SER A 26 -6.16 -0.86 35.94
C SER A 26 -6.74 -0.94 34.52
N ILE A 27 -5.88 -0.58 33.55
CA ILE A 27 -6.21 0.13 32.32
C ILE A 27 -6.66 -0.75 31.13
N GLU A 28 -6.64 -2.09 31.20
CA GLU A 28 -6.78 -2.92 29.98
C GLU A 28 -8.06 -3.77 29.86
N ASP A 29 -8.70 -4.21 30.96
CA ASP A 29 -9.90 -5.07 30.88
C ASP A 29 -11.21 -4.29 30.61
N SER A 30 -11.29 -3.03 31.04
CA SER A 30 -12.51 -2.21 30.96
C SER A 30 -12.79 -1.63 29.56
N GLU A 31 -11.83 -1.67 28.63
CA GLU A 31 -12.02 -1.06 27.30
C GLU A 31 -13.01 -1.85 26.44
N SER A 32 -12.96 -3.18 26.54
CA SER A 32 -13.88 -4.07 25.81
C SER A 32 -15.33 -3.90 26.28
N GLU A 33 -15.51 -3.76 27.59
CA GLU A 33 -16.79 -3.55 28.26
C GLU A 33 -17.37 -2.17 27.92
N ILE A 34 -16.55 -1.12 27.93
CA ILE A 34 -16.94 0.22 27.48
C ILE A 34 -17.38 0.20 26.01
N ILE A 35 -16.64 -0.47 25.13
CA ILE A 35 -17.01 -0.55 23.70
C ILE A 35 -18.33 -1.31 23.51
N SER A 36 -18.58 -2.38 24.27
CA SER A 36 -19.83 -3.13 24.25
C SER A 36 -21.01 -2.26 24.71
N LEU A 37 -20.86 -1.59 25.86
CA LEU A 37 -21.89 -0.72 26.43
C LEU A 37 -22.19 0.49 25.54
N ILE A 38 -21.20 1.02 24.81
CA ILE A 38 -21.42 2.04 23.77
C ILE A 38 -22.33 1.49 22.65
N GLY A 39 -22.10 0.24 22.23
CA GLY A 39 -22.93 -0.43 21.22
C GLY A 39 -24.38 -0.62 21.69
N GLU A 40 -24.56 -1.09 22.93
CA GLU A 40 -25.88 -1.31 23.54
C GLU A 40 -26.62 0.00 23.82
N THR A 41 -25.93 1.02 24.32
CA THR A 41 -26.51 2.36 24.57
C THR A 41 -26.99 3.02 23.27
N LYS A 42 -26.27 2.82 22.16
CA LYS A 42 -26.70 3.27 20.82
C LYS A 42 -27.96 2.58 20.29
N SER A 43 -28.35 1.45 20.88
CA SER A 43 -29.53 0.67 20.50
C SER A 43 -30.79 1.02 21.29
N LEU A 44 -30.70 1.91 22.28
CA LEU A 44 -31.83 2.36 23.10
C LEU A 44 -32.82 3.24 22.32
N ASN A 45 -34.10 3.17 22.68
CA ASN A 45 -35.18 3.89 22.00
C ASN A 45 -35.13 5.41 22.22
N ARG A 46 -35.50 6.13 21.17
CA ARG A 46 -35.18 7.53 20.90
C ARG A 46 -36.14 8.52 21.56
N GLU A 47 -35.85 8.94 22.79
CA GLU A 47 -36.39 10.18 23.36
C GLU A 47 -35.38 11.34 23.22
N PRO A 48 -35.77 12.53 22.74
CA PRO A 48 -34.85 13.63 22.45
C PRO A 48 -33.95 14.06 23.62
N GLU A 49 -34.48 14.02 24.85
CA GLU A 49 -33.74 14.37 26.06
C GLU A 49 -32.69 13.30 26.42
N LEU A 50 -33.04 12.03 26.21
CA LEU A 50 -32.17 10.88 26.49
C LEU A 50 -31.04 10.78 25.46
N ILE A 51 -31.33 11.11 24.21
CA ILE A 51 -30.37 11.24 23.11
C ILE A 51 -29.31 12.31 23.44
N SER A 52 -29.75 13.49 23.89
CA SER A 52 -28.82 14.56 24.30
C SER A 52 -27.88 14.11 25.41
N LEU A 53 -28.38 13.30 26.36
CA LEU A 53 -27.60 12.81 27.47
C LEU A 53 -26.60 11.72 27.05
N ILE A 54 -27.03 10.75 26.26
CA ILE A 54 -26.17 9.71 25.67
C ILE A 54 -25.00 10.37 24.94
N TYR A 55 -25.26 11.44 24.18
CA TYR A 55 -24.22 12.14 23.43
C TYR A 55 -23.26 12.97 24.30
N GLN A 56 -23.74 13.62 25.37
CA GLN A 56 -22.84 14.28 26.34
C GLN A 56 -21.91 13.26 27.00
N VAL A 57 -22.42 12.08 27.34
CA VAL A 57 -21.64 10.98 27.92
C VAL A 57 -20.64 10.43 26.90
N LEU A 58 -21.04 10.15 25.66
CA LEU A 58 -20.14 9.67 24.61
C LEU A 58 -19.06 10.71 24.26
N SER A 59 -19.39 12.00 24.24
CA SER A 59 -18.43 13.09 24.03
C SER A 59 -17.43 13.18 25.18
N LEU A 60 -17.90 13.00 26.42
CA LEU A 60 -17.04 12.98 27.61
C LEU A 60 -16.12 11.75 27.61
N VAL A 61 -16.66 10.57 27.25
CA VAL A 61 -15.88 9.33 27.07
C VAL A 61 -14.81 9.52 26.00
N ASN A 62 -15.15 10.10 24.86
CA ASN A 62 -14.18 10.40 23.80
C ASN A 62 -13.12 11.40 24.26
N SER A 63 -13.49 12.39 25.08
CA SER A 63 -12.56 13.38 25.64
C SER A 63 -11.58 12.75 26.63
N ILE A 64 -12.06 11.83 27.47
CA ILE A 64 -11.25 11.05 28.44
C ILE A 64 -10.37 10.04 27.71
N ALA A 65 -10.89 9.40 26.66
CA ALA A 65 -10.14 8.53 25.75
C ALA A 65 -8.98 9.28 25.08
N SER A 66 -9.22 10.49 24.56
CA SER A 66 -8.15 11.32 23.97
C SER A 66 -7.09 11.76 24.98
N ALA A 67 -7.44 11.87 26.27
CA ALA A 67 -6.48 12.14 27.34
C ALA A 67 -5.63 10.91 27.73
N SER A 68 -6.05 9.70 27.33
CA SER A 68 -5.42 8.41 27.67
C SER A 68 -4.68 7.74 26.48
N ASN A 69 -4.23 8.51 25.49
CA ASN A 69 -3.55 8.06 24.25
C ASN A 69 -4.42 7.32 23.22
N LEU A 70 -5.75 7.44 23.24
CA LEU A 70 -6.56 7.00 22.10
C LEU A 70 -6.36 7.93 20.89
N LYS A 71 -5.89 7.29 19.80
CA LYS A 71 -5.48 7.87 18.52
C LYS A 71 -6.50 8.84 17.92
N GLU A 72 -5.96 9.87 17.26
CA GLU A 72 -6.68 10.99 16.63
C GLU A 72 -7.84 10.53 15.71
N LEU A 73 -9.06 11.05 15.96
CA LEU A 73 -10.25 10.83 15.13
C LEU A 73 -10.29 11.90 14.03
N ILE A 74 -10.38 11.49 12.77
CA ILE A 74 -10.39 12.41 11.62
C ILE A 74 -11.69 12.26 10.84
N PHE A 75 -12.38 13.38 10.61
CA PHE A 75 -13.61 13.42 9.84
C PHE A 75 -13.32 13.79 8.39
N LEU A 76 -13.81 12.96 7.48
CA LEU A 76 -13.64 13.11 6.04
C LEU A 76 -14.88 13.81 5.45
N TYR A 77 -14.66 14.92 4.76
CA TYR A 77 -15.67 15.68 4.01
C TYR A 77 -15.28 15.75 2.54
N PRO A 78 -15.44 14.66 1.77
CA PRO A 78 -15.14 14.66 0.34
C PRO A 78 -16.09 15.64 -0.38
N GLN A 79 -15.58 16.35 -1.39
CA GLN A 79 -16.35 17.36 -2.13
C GLN A 79 -17.09 16.76 -3.33
N GLU A 80 -16.47 15.76 -3.97
CA GLU A 80 -16.94 15.19 -5.24
C GLU A 80 -16.99 13.66 -5.18
N GLU A 81 -17.97 13.07 -5.86
CA GLU A 81 -18.07 11.63 -6.07
C GLU A 81 -17.49 11.26 -7.43
N VAL A 82 -16.68 10.21 -7.44
CA VAL A 82 -15.92 9.81 -8.62
C VAL A 82 -16.13 8.34 -8.94
N ILE A 83 -16.07 8.00 -10.22
CA ILE A 83 -16.05 6.63 -10.73
C ILE A 83 -14.78 6.40 -11.54
N LEU A 84 -14.32 5.16 -11.56
CA LEU A 84 -13.18 4.73 -12.37
C LEU A 84 -13.70 4.19 -13.70
N GLU A 85 -13.34 4.82 -14.80
CA GLU A 85 -13.64 4.37 -16.16
C GLU A 85 -12.36 4.43 -17.00
N GLN A 86 -12.02 3.32 -17.67
CA GLN A 86 -10.84 3.24 -18.54
C GLN A 86 -9.54 3.65 -17.81
N GLY A 87 -9.43 3.33 -16.52
CA GLY A 87 -8.28 3.69 -15.68
C GLY A 87 -8.23 5.14 -15.15
N LYS A 88 -9.19 6.01 -15.52
CA LYS A 88 -9.26 7.41 -15.06
C LYS A 88 -10.45 7.66 -14.13
N PHE A 89 -10.27 8.55 -13.16
CA PHE A 89 -11.39 8.96 -12.31
C PHE A 89 -12.14 10.12 -12.95
N HIS A 90 -13.46 10.01 -12.99
CA HIS A 90 -14.37 11.03 -13.50
C HIS A 90 -15.35 11.45 -12.42
N VAL A 91 -15.59 12.76 -12.27
CA VAL A 91 -16.65 13.28 -11.40
C VAL A 91 -17.99 12.80 -11.94
N VAL A 92 -18.79 12.20 -11.06
CA VAL A 92 -20.18 11.83 -11.37
C VAL A 92 -21.09 12.95 -10.90
N GLU A 93 -21.00 13.32 -9.63
CA GLU A 93 -21.84 14.32 -8.99
C GLU A 93 -21.10 14.97 -7.81
N GLN A 94 -21.62 16.10 -7.32
CA GLN A 94 -21.28 16.55 -5.98
C GLN A 94 -21.79 15.53 -4.97
N VAL A 95 -21.03 15.26 -3.91
CA VAL A 95 -21.40 14.24 -2.92
C VAL A 95 -22.79 14.54 -2.33
N PRO A 96 -23.84 13.76 -2.67
CA PRO A 96 -25.18 14.05 -2.22
C PRO A 96 -25.27 13.73 -0.72
N TRP A 97 -25.84 14.66 0.05
CA TRP A 97 -26.18 14.40 1.45
C TRP A 97 -27.69 14.29 1.59
N ARG A 98 -28.13 13.41 2.49
CA ARG A 98 -29.55 13.05 2.64
C ARG A 98 -30.41 14.16 3.25
N ASN A 99 -29.83 15.16 3.90
CA ASN A 99 -30.60 16.23 4.55
C ASN A 99 -29.75 17.45 4.98
N ASN A 100 -30.35 18.66 4.91
CA ASN A 100 -29.75 19.93 5.36
C ASN A 100 -29.94 20.20 6.87
N SER A 101 -30.53 19.27 7.62
CA SER A 101 -30.84 19.47 9.03
C SER A 101 -29.75 18.87 9.93
N LYS A 102 -29.07 19.74 10.70
CA LYS A 102 -28.10 19.39 11.75
C LYS A 102 -28.61 18.24 12.65
N TRP A 103 -29.92 18.22 12.89
CA TRP A 103 -30.65 17.30 13.77
C TRP A 103 -30.77 15.83 13.31
N ARG A 104 -30.31 15.45 12.12
CA ARG A 104 -30.26 14.03 11.68
C ARG A 104 -28.87 13.44 11.54
N CYS A 105 -27.80 14.21 11.81
CA CYS A 105 -26.50 13.57 12.02
C CYS A 105 -26.53 12.73 13.31
N PHE A 106 -27.55 12.82 14.17
CA PHE A 106 -27.71 12.14 15.47
C PHE A 106 -28.18 10.65 15.40
N ASP A 107 -28.17 10.00 14.24
CA ASP A 107 -28.87 8.72 13.96
C ASP A 107 -27.94 7.65 13.32
N GLU A 108 -26.67 7.61 13.73
CA GLU A 108 -25.54 7.52 12.78
C GLU A 108 -25.28 6.18 12.08
N ARG A 109 -25.40 6.18 10.74
CA ARG A 109 -24.68 5.29 9.83
C ARG A 109 -23.29 5.86 9.55
N TRP A 110 -22.37 5.73 10.49
CA TRP A 110 -20.96 6.05 10.24
C TRP A 110 -20.33 5.06 9.27
N GLN A 111 -19.69 5.57 8.24
CA GLN A 111 -18.67 4.78 7.55
C GLN A 111 -17.35 4.98 8.29
N VAL A 112 -16.85 3.88 8.85
CA VAL A 112 -15.53 3.81 9.46
C VAL A 112 -14.57 3.26 8.43
N PHE A 113 -13.56 4.05 8.10
CA PHE A 113 -12.42 3.61 7.32
C PHE A 113 -11.30 3.24 8.30
N ARG A 114 -11.06 1.95 8.53
CA ARG A 114 -9.88 1.43 9.28
C ARG A 114 -8.73 1.23 8.28
N GLN A 115 -7.44 1.39 8.57
CA GLN A 115 -6.66 1.81 9.75
C GLN A 115 -5.32 2.32 9.15
N ASP A 116 -4.93 3.57 9.39
CA ASP A 116 -3.60 4.03 8.97
C ASP A 116 -2.51 3.34 9.82
N ARG A 117 -1.25 3.32 9.36
CA ARG A 117 -0.13 2.67 10.09
C ARG A 117 0.11 3.26 11.50
N ARG A 118 -0.51 4.39 11.85
CA ARG A 118 -0.38 5.10 13.14
C ARG A 118 -1.61 4.94 14.03
N GLY A 119 -2.67 4.30 13.54
CA GLY A 119 -3.90 3.98 14.26
C GLY A 119 -4.95 5.08 14.33
N SER A 120 -4.88 6.15 13.53
CA SER A 120 -5.99 7.12 13.44
C SER A 120 -7.22 6.48 12.79
N PHE A 121 -8.39 6.79 13.33
CA PHE A 121 -9.66 6.34 12.76
C PHE A 121 -10.27 7.45 11.89
N GLN A 122 -10.63 7.09 10.66
CA GLN A 122 -11.23 8.00 9.70
C GLN A 122 -12.74 7.74 9.62
N PHE A 123 -13.54 8.79 9.75
CA PHE A 123 -14.99 8.70 9.79
C PHE A 123 -15.62 9.58 8.71
N ARG A 124 -16.71 9.07 8.12
CA ARG A 124 -17.61 9.87 7.30
C ARG A 124 -19.04 9.70 7.78
N CYS A 125 -19.72 10.82 8.05
CA CYS A 125 -21.16 10.82 8.32
C CYS A 125 -21.91 10.71 7.00
N GLN A 126 -22.68 9.65 6.76
CA GLN A 126 -23.46 9.52 5.53
C GLN A 126 -24.61 10.53 5.42
N ASN A 127 -25.08 11.09 6.55
CA ASN A 127 -26.24 11.97 6.56
C ASN A 127 -25.88 13.42 6.19
N CYS A 128 -24.76 13.93 6.73
CA CYS A 128 -24.31 15.30 6.51
C CYS A 128 -22.91 15.41 5.88
N ASN A 129 -22.39 14.30 5.38
CA ASN A 129 -21.07 14.16 4.74
C ASN A 129 -19.87 14.60 5.62
N GLY A 130 -20.06 14.98 6.88
CA GLY A 130 -19.02 15.57 7.74
C GLY A 130 -19.13 17.10 7.91
N GLN A 131 -20.07 17.76 7.22
CA GLN A 131 -20.21 19.22 7.24
C GLN A 131 -20.49 19.78 8.64
N TYR A 132 -21.40 19.18 9.40
CA TYR A 132 -21.86 19.71 10.68
C TYR A 132 -21.07 19.24 11.90
N HIS A 133 -20.05 18.39 11.72
CA HIS A 133 -19.19 17.89 12.80
C HIS A 133 -17.97 18.80 13.00
N ASN A 134 -18.20 20.06 13.38
CA ASN A 134 -17.15 21.08 13.51
C ASN A 134 -16.30 20.92 14.78
N GLU A 135 -16.82 20.22 15.78
CA GLU A 135 -16.13 19.91 17.04
C GLU A 135 -14.97 18.89 16.90
N HIS A 136 -14.75 18.32 15.72
CA HIS A 136 -13.73 17.30 15.49
C HIS A 136 -12.69 17.72 14.44
N ASN A 137 -11.51 17.10 14.48
CA ASN A 137 -10.47 17.32 13.48
C ASN A 137 -10.97 16.90 12.09
N LYS A 138 -11.03 17.87 11.17
CA LYS A 138 -11.46 17.64 9.79
C LYS A 138 -10.26 17.50 8.87
N ALA A 139 -10.34 16.52 7.98
CA ALA A 139 -9.42 16.45 6.84
C ALA A 139 -9.59 17.70 5.96
N PRO A 140 -8.50 18.31 5.48
CA PRO A 140 -8.58 19.41 4.54
C PRO A 140 -9.25 18.95 3.23
N ALA A 141 -10.12 19.78 2.66
CA ALA A 141 -10.76 19.48 1.38
C ALA A 141 -9.77 19.53 0.20
N GLU A 142 -8.72 20.33 0.33
CA GLU A 142 -7.68 20.55 -0.65
C GLU A 142 -6.30 20.51 0.02
N ILE A 143 -5.33 19.83 -0.60
CA ILE A 143 -3.95 19.77 -0.11
C ILE A 143 -2.92 20.02 -1.21
N LYS A 144 -1.75 20.52 -0.82
CA LYS A 144 -0.52 20.46 -1.61
C LYS A 144 0.32 19.30 -1.13
N HIS A 145 0.49 18.29 -1.97
CA HIS A 145 1.30 17.12 -1.61
C HIS A 145 2.77 17.34 -2.03
N PRO A 146 3.77 17.00 -1.20
CA PRO A 146 5.18 17.20 -1.56
C PRO A 146 5.62 16.46 -2.83
N LEU A 147 5.04 15.29 -3.11
CA LEU A 147 5.26 14.54 -4.37
C LEU A 147 4.51 15.12 -5.58
N HIS A 148 3.61 16.07 -5.36
CA HIS A 148 2.84 16.71 -6.41
C HIS A 148 2.62 18.20 -6.07
N PRO A 149 3.68 19.03 -6.05
CA PRO A 149 3.61 20.39 -5.50
C PRO A 149 2.97 21.41 -6.46
N LYS A 150 2.94 21.09 -7.77
CA LYS A 150 2.48 22.01 -8.82
C LYS A 150 0.97 22.25 -8.76
N HIS A 151 0.19 21.19 -8.54
CA HIS A 151 -1.27 21.28 -8.43
C HIS A 151 -1.72 20.81 -7.06
N SER A 152 -2.88 21.33 -6.65
CA SER A 152 -3.54 20.83 -5.45
C SER A 152 -4.32 19.56 -5.75
N LEU A 153 -4.50 18.72 -4.73
CA LEU A 153 -5.36 17.56 -4.78
C LEU A 153 -6.62 17.81 -3.94
N HIS A 154 -7.75 17.31 -4.42
CA HIS A 154 -9.06 17.47 -3.80
C HIS A 154 -9.49 16.16 -3.15
N LEU A 155 -10.11 16.23 -1.97
CA LEU A 155 -10.64 15.07 -1.27
C LEU A 155 -11.91 14.58 -1.98
N VAL A 156 -11.87 13.36 -2.50
CA VAL A 156 -12.96 12.76 -3.29
C VAL A 156 -13.42 11.43 -2.71
N LEU A 157 -14.64 11.04 -3.06
CA LEU A 157 -15.23 9.76 -2.69
C LEU A 157 -15.37 8.86 -3.91
N PHE A 158 -14.73 7.70 -3.87
CA PHE A 158 -14.92 6.66 -4.87
C PHE A 158 -16.27 5.95 -4.69
N GLN A 159 -17.14 6.07 -5.67
CA GLN A 159 -18.29 5.17 -5.79
C GLN A 159 -17.81 3.82 -6.31
N TRP A 160 -17.71 2.84 -5.40
CA TRP A 160 -17.40 1.47 -5.80
C TRP A 160 -18.53 0.91 -6.65
N LYS A 161 -18.29 0.82 -7.96
CA LYS A 161 -19.04 -0.08 -8.85
C LYS A 161 -18.33 -1.44 -8.83
N PRO A 162 -19.04 -2.56 -9.05
CA PRO A 162 -18.44 -3.89 -9.22
C PRO A 162 -17.67 -4.00 -10.56
N SER A 163 -16.79 -3.05 -10.84
CA SER A 163 -15.79 -3.12 -11.90
C SER A 163 -14.59 -3.91 -11.38
N LYS A 164 -13.91 -4.65 -12.27
CA LYS A 164 -12.66 -5.35 -11.95
C LYS A 164 -11.45 -4.41 -11.99
N GLU A 165 -11.65 -3.13 -12.31
CA GLU A 165 -10.58 -2.16 -12.41
C GLU A 165 -10.16 -1.71 -11.01
N THR A 166 -8.88 -1.89 -10.71
CA THR A 166 -8.26 -1.39 -9.48
C THR A 166 -7.17 -0.42 -9.89
N ARG A 167 -7.04 0.66 -9.12
CA ARG A 167 -6.01 1.67 -9.33
C ARG A 167 -5.17 1.80 -8.08
N LYS A 168 -3.86 1.95 -8.26
CA LYS A 168 -2.90 2.15 -7.17
C LYS A 168 -2.73 3.63 -6.86
N SER A 169 -2.39 3.91 -5.61
CA SER A 169 -2.02 5.24 -5.14
C SER A 169 -0.71 5.71 -5.75
N TYR A 170 -0.53 7.00 -5.97
CA TYR A 170 0.68 7.57 -6.60
C TYR A 170 1.92 7.48 -5.71
N CYS A 171 1.73 7.56 -4.40
CA CYS A 171 2.78 7.44 -3.39
C CYS A 171 3.21 5.99 -3.10
N CYS A 172 2.33 5.00 -3.32
CA CYS A 172 2.53 3.66 -2.81
C CYS A 172 1.75 2.62 -3.61
N ASP A 173 2.21 1.38 -3.55
CA ASP A 173 1.60 0.25 -4.26
C ASP A 173 0.24 -0.21 -3.72
N ASN A 174 -0.32 0.50 -2.74
CA ASN A 174 -1.64 0.19 -2.19
C ASN A 174 -2.73 0.58 -3.18
N ILE A 175 -3.80 -0.21 -3.21
CA ILE A 175 -5.00 0.13 -3.99
C ILE A 175 -5.62 1.40 -3.41
N ILE A 176 -6.17 2.25 -4.27
CA ILE A 176 -6.89 3.45 -3.87
C ILE A 176 -8.07 3.08 -2.98
N SER A 177 -8.12 3.71 -1.81
CA SER A 177 -9.18 3.57 -0.83
C SER A 177 -10.45 4.26 -1.29
N GLN A 178 -11.57 3.99 -0.61
CA GLN A 178 -12.85 4.64 -0.93
C GLN A 178 -12.81 6.17 -0.80
N VAL A 179 -12.01 6.73 0.11
CA VAL A 179 -11.78 8.17 0.20
C VAL A 179 -10.29 8.44 0.01
N PHE A 180 -9.96 9.39 -0.89
CA PHE A 180 -8.59 9.69 -1.28
C PHE A 180 -8.50 11.11 -1.85
N TYR A 181 -7.29 11.60 -2.09
CA TYR A 181 -7.04 12.88 -2.74
C TYR A 181 -6.74 12.70 -4.22
N TYR A 182 -7.34 13.55 -5.06
CA TYR A 182 -7.21 13.44 -6.51
C TYR A 182 -6.87 14.78 -7.18
N CYS A 183 -5.98 14.74 -8.16
CA CYS A 183 -5.67 15.86 -9.03
C CYS A 183 -6.25 15.63 -10.42
N TRP A 184 -7.21 16.47 -10.80
CA TRP A 184 -7.87 16.44 -12.12
C TRP A 184 -6.91 16.74 -13.29
N ALA A 185 -5.99 17.70 -13.09
CA ALA A 185 -5.10 18.17 -14.16
C ALA A 185 -4.05 17.12 -14.56
N CYS A 186 -3.55 16.37 -13.57
CA CYS A 186 -2.49 15.38 -13.77
C CYS A 186 -2.98 13.93 -13.69
N ASP A 187 -4.26 13.70 -13.41
CA ASP A 187 -4.79 12.36 -13.19
C ASP A 187 -3.93 11.59 -12.14
N ILE A 188 -3.76 12.21 -10.96
CA ILE A 188 -2.96 11.66 -9.85
C ILE A 188 -3.88 11.40 -8.66
N ALA A 189 -3.87 10.17 -8.15
CA ALA A 189 -4.65 9.74 -6.98
C ALA A 189 -3.71 9.37 -5.83
N ILE A 190 -3.92 9.93 -4.64
CA ILE A 190 -3.12 9.70 -3.43
C ILE A 190 -4.05 9.32 -2.28
N ASN A 191 -3.85 8.13 -1.69
CA ASN A 191 -4.56 7.72 -0.49
C ASN A 191 -4.33 8.68 0.68
N PHE A 192 -5.36 8.87 1.51
CA PHE A 192 -5.29 9.74 2.68
C PHE A 192 -4.09 9.41 3.60
N ASP A 193 -3.80 8.13 3.80
CA ASP A 193 -2.69 7.70 4.66
C ASP A 193 -1.32 8.18 4.17
N CYS A 194 -1.16 8.39 2.86
CA CYS A 194 0.08 8.91 2.29
C CYS A 194 0.29 10.39 2.53
N THR A 195 -0.73 11.15 2.89
CA THR A 195 -0.60 12.61 3.04
C THR A 195 0.07 13.02 4.34
N LYS A 196 0.16 12.10 5.30
CA LYS A 196 0.79 12.32 6.61
C LYS A 196 2.28 12.01 6.61
N ASP A 197 2.74 11.20 5.66
CA ASP A 197 4.14 10.78 5.59
C ASP A 197 4.92 11.79 4.73
N GLN A 198 5.92 12.43 5.33
CA GLN A 198 6.86 13.23 4.55
C GLN A 198 7.68 12.30 3.67
N PRO A 199 7.75 12.56 2.35
CA PRO A 199 8.56 11.72 1.49
C PRO A 199 10.03 11.91 1.82
N VAL A 200 10.77 10.80 1.80
CA VAL A 200 12.21 10.83 1.95
C VAL A 200 12.80 11.33 0.63
N LEU A 201 13.27 12.57 0.59
CA LEU A 201 13.74 13.21 -0.65
C LEU A 201 15.08 12.67 -1.13
N TYR A 202 15.92 12.22 -0.20
CA TYR A 202 17.27 11.74 -0.47
C TYR A 202 17.52 10.48 0.34
N ILE A 203 18.11 9.47 -0.31
CA ILE A 203 18.47 8.21 0.35
C ILE A 203 19.88 7.78 -0.04
N ASP A 204 20.61 7.30 0.95
CA ASP A 204 21.89 6.64 0.75
C ASP A 204 21.68 5.13 0.78
N ARG A 205 22.02 4.47 -0.33
CA ARG A 205 21.89 3.02 -0.50
C ARG A 205 23.16 2.45 -1.13
N PRO A 206 24.31 2.52 -0.43
CA PRO A 206 25.61 2.10 -0.97
C PRO A 206 25.64 0.63 -1.38
N LYS A 207 24.77 -0.21 -0.78
CA LYS A 207 24.56 -1.59 -1.22
C LYS A 207 24.23 -1.65 -2.72
N TRP A 208 23.41 -0.72 -3.23
CA TRP A 208 22.86 -0.72 -4.59
C TRP A 208 23.46 0.32 -5.52
N HIS A 209 23.86 1.47 -4.99
CA HIS A 209 24.43 2.56 -5.75
C HIS A 209 25.28 3.46 -4.85
N ASP A 210 26.45 3.86 -5.33
CA ASP A 210 27.46 4.58 -4.52
C ASP A 210 27.08 6.03 -4.20
N HIS A 211 26.26 6.65 -5.04
CA HIS A 211 25.81 8.04 -4.84
C HIS A 211 24.46 8.09 -4.10
N THR A 212 24.25 9.21 -3.39
CA THR A 212 22.93 9.57 -2.85
C THR A 212 21.90 9.65 -3.97
N LEU A 213 20.77 8.96 -3.79
CA LEU A 213 19.68 8.98 -4.74
C LEU A 213 18.65 10.04 -4.34
N ALA A 214 18.21 10.84 -5.31
CA ALA A 214 17.17 11.85 -5.13
C ALA A 214 15.83 11.34 -5.62
N LEU A 215 14.77 11.62 -4.86
CA LEU A 215 13.41 11.27 -5.21
C LEU A 215 12.95 12.09 -6.42
N PHE A 216 12.46 11.39 -7.44
CA PHE A 216 11.98 12.00 -8.67
C PHE A 216 10.47 11.74 -8.84
N PRO A 217 9.62 12.73 -8.50
CA PRO A 217 8.19 12.65 -8.75
C PRO A 217 7.92 12.96 -10.22
N SER A 218 7.90 11.95 -11.08
CA SER A 218 7.66 12.14 -12.51
C SER A 218 6.64 11.16 -13.07
N GLU A 219 5.84 11.68 -14.01
CA GLU A 219 4.92 10.94 -14.88
C GLU A 219 5.66 10.20 -16.02
N ALA A 220 6.98 10.35 -16.11
CA ALA A 220 7.78 9.71 -17.14
C ALA A 220 7.83 8.19 -16.93
N SER A 221 7.53 7.46 -18.01
CA SER A 221 7.69 6.00 -18.07
C SER A 221 9.17 5.65 -18.19
N VAL A 222 9.87 5.59 -17.06
CA VAL A 222 11.29 5.23 -16.98
C VAL A 222 11.47 3.78 -16.53
N THR A 223 12.45 3.09 -17.10
CA THR A 223 12.76 1.70 -16.75
C THR A 223 13.63 1.66 -15.49
N CYS A 224 13.22 0.88 -14.50
CA CYS A 224 14.03 0.66 -13.30
C CYS A 224 15.27 -0.20 -13.60
N ASN A 225 16.44 0.28 -13.22
CA ASN A 225 17.72 -0.40 -13.41
C ASN A 225 17.82 -1.75 -12.69
N LEU A 226 17.06 -1.96 -11.62
CA LEU A 226 17.15 -3.21 -10.84
C LEU A 226 16.15 -4.30 -11.26
N CYS A 227 15.01 -3.94 -11.85
CA CYS A 227 13.98 -4.93 -12.21
C CYS A 227 13.61 -4.95 -13.69
N ALA A 228 14.16 -4.05 -14.51
CA ALA A 228 13.88 -3.93 -15.93
C ALA A 228 12.41 -3.63 -16.27
N LEU A 229 11.60 -3.24 -15.28
CA LEU A 229 10.19 -2.90 -15.47
C LEU A 229 10.02 -1.40 -15.54
N VAL A 230 9.17 -0.98 -16.48
CA VAL A 230 8.54 0.33 -16.48
C VAL A 230 7.29 0.20 -15.62
N HIS A 231 7.26 0.85 -14.45
CA HIS A 231 6.01 0.98 -13.70
C HIS A 231 5.24 2.21 -14.18
N ALA A 232 3.95 2.00 -14.44
CA ALA A 232 3.03 3.09 -14.76
C ALA A 232 2.93 3.99 -13.53
N THR A 233 3.33 5.25 -13.70
CA THR A 233 2.91 6.52 -13.06
C THR A 233 2.53 6.57 -11.57
N SER A 234 2.59 5.50 -10.78
CA SER A 234 1.99 5.43 -9.44
C SER A 234 2.96 4.95 -8.36
N CYS A 235 4.27 5.04 -8.56
CA CYS A 235 5.25 4.72 -7.53
C CYS A 235 6.39 5.73 -7.53
N PRO A 236 6.86 6.19 -6.36
CA PRO A 236 8.04 7.04 -6.29
C PRO A 236 9.28 6.31 -6.82
N PHE A 237 10.04 7.01 -7.66
CA PHE A 237 11.34 6.57 -8.14
C PHE A 237 12.43 7.40 -7.49
N TYR A 238 13.56 6.76 -7.23
CA TYR A 238 14.79 7.43 -6.87
C TYR A 238 15.73 7.43 -8.07
N THR A 239 16.46 8.52 -8.22
CA THR A 239 17.35 8.73 -9.36
C THR A 239 18.70 9.24 -8.92
N CYS A 240 19.74 8.84 -9.64
CA CYS A 240 21.05 9.47 -9.61
C CYS A 240 21.33 10.01 -11.00
N THR A 241 21.21 11.32 -11.17
CA THR A 241 21.41 12.01 -12.44
C THR A 241 22.82 11.80 -13.01
N PRO A 242 23.92 11.89 -12.22
CA PRO A 242 25.27 11.64 -12.73
C PRO A 242 25.47 10.26 -13.37
N CYS A 243 24.77 9.24 -12.86
CA CYS A 243 24.93 7.86 -13.32
C CYS A 243 23.81 7.37 -14.25
N ASN A 244 22.82 8.23 -14.55
CA ASN A 244 21.59 7.82 -15.25
C ASN A 244 20.95 6.56 -14.60
N PHE A 245 20.94 6.51 -13.27
CA PHE A 245 20.43 5.39 -12.51
C PHE A 245 19.05 5.72 -11.98
N VAL A 246 18.06 4.87 -12.24
CA VAL A 246 16.65 5.00 -11.89
C VAL A 246 16.20 3.74 -11.19
N VAL A 247 15.56 3.87 -10.04
CA VAL A 247 15.15 2.72 -9.23
C VAL A 247 13.84 2.94 -8.52
N HIS A 248 12.96 1.93 -8.51
CA HIS A 248 11.79 1.95 -7.63
C HIS A 248 12.26 1.87 -6.17
N GLU A 249 11.59 2.59 -5.27
CA GLU A 249 11.87 2.51 -3.83
C GLU A 249 11.94 1.05 -3.33
N LYS A 250 10.96 0.22 -3.72
CA LYS A 250 10.91 -1.20 -3.34
C LYS A 250 12.01 -2.06 -3.95
N CYS A 251 12.60 -1.65 -5.07
CA CYS A 251 13.69 -2.41 -5.66
C CYS A 251 14.98 -2.30 -4.83
N LEU A 252 15.09 -1.29 -3.98
CA LEU A 252 16.22 -1.13 -3.06
C LEU A 252 16.21 -2.14 -1.90
N SER A 253 15.09 -2.82 -1.68
CA SER A 253 14.97 -3.93 -0.73
C SER A 253 15.02 -5.30 -1.41
N LEU A 254 15.41 -5.39 -2.68
CA LEU A 254 15.66 -6.68 -3.31
C LEU A 254 16.77 -7.43 -2.52
N PRO A 255 16.71 -8.76 -2.44
CA PRO A 255 17.76 -9.55 -1.82
C PRO A 255 18.99 -9.66 -2.74
N ARG A 256 20.19 -9.85 -2.18
CA ARG A 256 21.41 -9.98 -2.98
C ARG A 256 21.70 -11.39 -3.39
N VAL A 257 21.46 -12.35 -2.51
CA VAL A 257 21.68 -13.77 -2.78
C VAL A 257 20.46 -14.54 -2.29
N ILE A 258 19.89 -15.39 -3.14
CA ILE A 258 18.70 -16.16 -2.77
C ILE A 258 18.78 -17.58 -3.27
N LYS A 259 17.97 -18.45 -2.69
CA LYS A 259 17.68 -19.80 -3.18
C LYS A 259 16.23 -19.82 -3.66
N ILE A 260 15.97 -20.44 -4.81
CA ILE A 260 14.61 -20.49 -5.37
C ILE A 260 14.19 -21.91 -5.73
N SER A 261 12.89 -22.19 -5.66
CA SER A 261 12.33 -23.53 -5.96
C SER A 261 12.57 -23.99 -7.40
N ARG A 262 12.72 -23.04 -8.34
CA ARG A 262 12.99 -23.32 -9.76
C ARG A 262 14.45 -23.65 -10.07
N HIS A 263 15.34 -23.46 -9.10
CA HIS A 263 16.77 -23.77 -9.21
C HIS A 263 17.32 -24.12 -7.81
N PRO A 264 16.94 -25.27 -7.24
CA PRO A 264 17.20 -25.58 -5.84
C PRO A 264 18.64 -26.01 -5.56
N GLN A 265 19.42 -26.41 -6.56
CA GLN A 265 20.78 -26.89 -6.36
C GLN A 265 21.77 -25.77 -6.03
N HIS A 266 21.58 -24.58 -6.62
CA HIS A 266 22.50 -23.47 -6.45
C HIS A 266 21.79 -22.21 -5.98
N ARG A 267 22.51 -21.38 -5.25
CA ARG A 267 22.09 -20.01 -5.00
C ARG A 267 22.26 -19.16 -6.26
N ILE A 268 21.40 -18.16 -6.38
CA ILE A 268 21.47 -17.13 -7.42
C ILE A 268 21.80 -15.79 -6.77
N SER A 269 22.64 -14.99 -7.43
CA SER A 269 23.04 -13.65 -6.98
C SER A 269 22.49 -12.58 -7.91
N PHE A 270 22.16 -11.43 -7.34
CA PHE A 270 21.76 -10.27 -8.12
C PHE A 270 22.92 -9.76 -8.99
N LYS A 271 22.63 -9.45 -10.25
CA LYS A 271 23.53 -8.81 -11.20
C LYS A 271 22.88 -7.50 -11.69
N PRO A 272 23.59 -6.36 -11.67
CA PRO A 272 23.04 -5.07 -12.13
C PRO A 272 22.84 -5.02 -13.65
N SER A 273 23.59 -5.84 -14.38
CA SER A 273 23.48 -6.07 -15.81
C SER A 273 24.03 -7.45 -16.15
N PHE A 274 23.75 -7.92 -17.36
CA PHE A 274 24.27 -9.19 -17.87
C PHE A 274 25.25 -8.92 -19.02
N VAL A 275 26.19 -9.84 -19.23
CA VAL A 275 26.99 -9.85 -20.45
C VAL A 275 26.10 -9.98 -21.68
N GLN A 276 26.49 -9.34 -22.77
CA GLN A 276 25.70 -9.31 -24.00
C GLN A 276 25.47 -10.75 -24.50
N GLY A 277 24.20 -11.08 -24.76
CA GLY A 277 23.79 -12.43 -25.15
C GLY A 277 22.28 -12.65 -25.03
N ASP A 278 21.83 -13.83 -25.45
CA ASP A 278 20.43 -14.22 -25.41
C ASP A 278 20.08 -14.94 -24.11
N TRP A 279 19.99 -14.15 -23.04
CA TRP A 279 19.56 -14.63 -21.74
C TRP A 279 18.05 -14.86 -21.70
N VAL A 280 17.63 -16.02 -21.21
CA VAL A 280 16.21 -16.39 -21.04
C VAL A 280 15.94 -16.68 -19.56
N CYS A 281 14.88 -16.08 -19.03
CA CYS A 281 14.49 -16.31 -17.64
C CYS A 281 14.03 -17.76 -17.43
N GLY A 282 14.67 -18.48 -16.52
CA GLY A 282 14.33 -19.86 -16.17
C GLY A 282 12.94 -20.04 -15.53
N VAL A 283 12.34 -18.95 -15.04
CA VAL A 283 11.00 -18.97 -14.43
C VAL A 283 9.90 -18.73 -15.46
N CYS A 284 9.97 -17.61 -16.20
CA CYS A 284 8.90 -17.21 -17.14
C CYS A 284 9.21 -17.51 -18.62
N ARG A 285 10.41 -18.01 -18.93
CA ARG A 285 10.87 -18.38 -20.28
C ARG A 285 10.88 -17.23 -21.30
N ARG A 286 10.87 -15.98 -20.84
CA ARG A 286 11.01 -14.77 -21.67
C ARG A 286 12.44 -14.23 -21.64
N LYS A 287 12.81 -13.50 -22.69
CA LYS A 287 14.13 -12.85 -22.81
C LYS A 287 14.38 -11.87 -21.66
N ILE A 288 15.59 -11.88 -21.15
CA ILE A 288 16.09 -10.92 -20.15
C ILE A 288 16.72 -9.75 -20.91
N ASN A 289 16.40 -8.52 -20.49
CA ASN A 289 17.12 -7.35 -20.99
C ASN A 289 18.46 -7.27 -20.25
N THR A 290 19.56 -7.33 -21.00
CA THR A 290 20.92 -7.38 -20.47
C THR A 290 21.40 -6.06 -19.85
N ASP A 291 20.77 -4.94 -20.20
CA ASP A 291 21.14 -3.60 -19.72
C ASP A 291 20.64 -3.34 -18.29
N TYR A 292 19.83 -4.25 -17.74
CA TYR A 292 19.16 -4.09 -16.46
C TYR A 292 19.33 -5.31 -15.55
N GLY A 293 18.95 -5.11 -14.29
CA GLY A 293 19.17 -6.06 -13.23
C GLY A 293 18.34 -7.34 -13.32
N GLY A 294 18.94 -8.41 -12.82
CA GLY A 294 18.34 -9.73 -12.68
C GLY A 294 19.15 -10.61 -11.73
N TYR A 295 18.83 -11.90 -11.69
CA TYR A 295 19.60 -12.88 -10.93
C TYR A 295 20.27 -13.87 -11.87
N SER A 296 21.51 -14.25 -11.56
CA SER A 296 22.22 -15.35 -12.21
C SER A 296 22.71 -16.36 -11.18
N CYS A 297 22.86 -17.61 -11.57
CA CYS A 297 23.53 -18.61 -10.75
C CYS A 297 24.92 -18.13 -10.33
N ILE A 298 25.33 -18.51 -9.11
CA ILE A 298 26.67 -18.23 -8.57
C ILE A 298 27.71 -19.21 -9.11
N LYS A 299 27.30 -20.45 -9.45
CA LYS A 299 28.20 -21.43 -10.09
C LYS A 299 28.45 -21.05 -11.55
N ASP A 300 29.72 -20.87 -11.91
CA ASP A 300 30.16 -20.36 -13.22
C ASP A 300 29.69 -21.23 -14.41
N GLU A 301 29.62 -22.55 -14.24
CA GLU A 301 29.19 -23.47 -15.30
C GLU A 301 27.65 -23.49 -15.49
N CYS A 302 26.90 -22.84 -14.62
CA CYS A 302 25.44 -22.86 -14.65
C CYS A 302 24.88 -21.56 -15.25
N LEU A 303 24.28 -21.66 -16.43
CA LEU A 303 23.70 -20.53 -17.16
C LEU A 303 22.28 -20.12 -16.68
N PHE A 304 21.87 -20.54 -15.48
CA PHE A 304 20.55 -20.19 -14.97
C PHE A 304 20.49 -18.68 -14.68
N ALA A 305 19.47 -18.02 -15.24
CA ALA A 305 19.17 -16.62 -14.98
C ALA A 305 17.67 -16.39 -14.81
N ALA A 306 17.30 -15.32 -14.11
CA ALA A 306 15.92 -14.92 -13.94
C ALA A 306 15.76 -13.41 -13.84
N HIS A 307 14.62 -12.88 -14.32
CA HIS A 307 14.23 -11.50 -14.03
C HIS A 307 14.10 -11.29 -12.52
N SER A 308 14.44 -10.10 -12.01
CA SER A 308 14.36 -9.79 -10.58
C SER A 308 12.98 -10.08 -9.99
N LYS A 309 11.92 -9.66 -10.68
CA LYS A 309 10.53 -9.91 -10.25
C LYS A 309 10.13 -11.39 -10.32
N CYS A 310 10.75 -12.18 -11.20
CA CYS A 310 10.47 -13.61 -11.29
C CYS A 310 11.17 -14.41 -10.19
N ALA A 311 12.39 -14.02 -9.87
CA ALA A 311 13.18 -14.63 -8.81
C ALA A 311 12.60 -14.36 -7.41
N THR A 312 11.97 -13.20 -7.22
CA THR A 312 11.45 -12.73 -5.91
C THR A 312 9.94 -12.93 -5.71
N GLN A 313 9.30 -13.77 -6.51
CA GLN A 313 7.88 -14.09 -6.29
C GLN A 313 7.73 -14.93 -5.02
N SER A 314 6.69 -14.68 -4.23
CA SER A 314 6.45 -15.38 -2.95
C SER A 314 6.19 -16.87 -3.09
N ASN A 315 5.82 -17.35 -4.27
CA ASN A 315 5.68 -18.79 -4.59
C ASN A 315 6.96 -19.42 -5.17
N VAL A 316 8.02 -18.64 -5.35
CA VAL A 316 9.30 -19.05 -5.94
C VAL A 316 10.45 -18.94 -4.93
N TRP A 317 10.41 -17.94 -4.06
CA TRP A 317 11.42 -17.60 -3.07
C TRP A 317 10.82 -17.57 -1.66
N ASP A 318 11.60 -18.00 -0.68
CA ASP A 318 11.26 -18.14 0.75
C ASP A 318 11.39 -16.83 1.56
N LEU A 319 11.67 -15.70 0.91
CA LEU A 319 11.90 -14.39 1.52
C LEU A 319 13.19 -14.27 2.35
N ILE A 320 14.13 -15.22 2.21
CA ILE A 320 15.42 -15.21 2.91
C ILE A 320 16.53 -14.68 1.99
N ASP A 321 17.21 -13.60 2.39
CA ASP A 321 18.46 -13.13 1.77
C ASP A 321 19.65 -13.86 2.41
N LEU A 322 20.44 -14.54 1.58
CA LEU A 322 21.57 -15.40 1.96
C LEU A 322 22.92 -14.72 1.71
N GLU A 323 22.93 -13.40 1.54
CA GLU A 323 24.17 -12.63 1.41
C GLU A 323 25.06 -12.80 2.65
N GLY A 324 26.35 -13.10 2.44
CA GLY A 324 27.30 -13.33 3.53
C GLY A 324 27.17 -14.68 4.25
N VAL A 325 26.14 -15.47 3.96
CA VAL A 325 25.99 -16.83 4.49
C VAL A 325 26.80 -17.80 3.63
N PRO A 326 27.74 -18.59 4.18
CA PRO A 326 28.43 -19.63 3.43
C PRO A 326 27.46 -20.64 2.80
N GLU A 327 27.80 -21.18 1.63
CA GLU A 327 27.07 -22.29 1.04
C GLU A 327 27.57 -23.58 1.70
N GLU A 328 26.68 -24.35 2.34
CA GLU A 328 27.02 -25.69 2.83
C GLU A 328 27.33 -26.55 1.61
N VAL A 329 28.52 -27.15 1.60
CA VAL A 329 28.96 -28.02 0.51
C VAL A 329 28.22 -29.35 0.68
N GLU A 330 27.08 -29.50 0.00
CA GLU A 330 26.48 -30.83 -0.19
C GLU A 330 27.39 -31.60 -1.16
N GLU A 331 27.91 -32.76 -0.74
CA GLU A 331 28.72 -33.63 -1.60
C GLU A 331 27.91 -34.00 -2.86
N GLU A 332 28.42 -33.61 -4.03
CA GLU A 332 27.80 -33.93 -5.32
C GLU A 332 27.76 -35.45 -5.54
N VAL A 333 26.58 -36.05 -5.43
CA VAL A 333 26.31 -37.32 -6.11
C VAL A 333 26.02 -37.00 -7.58
N GLY A 334 26.94 -37.39 -8.46
CA GLY A 334 26.95 -37.05 -9.89
C GLY A 334 25.67 -37.39 -10.68
N PRO A 335 25.51 -36.78 -11.87
CA PRO A 335 24.20 -36.52 -12.46
C PRO A 335 23.66 -37.67 -13.33
N VAL A 336 22.33 -37.74 -13.45
CA VAL A 336 21.67 -38.24 -14.66
C VAL A 336 20.60 -37.24 -15.09
N CYS A 337 20.99 -36.28 -15.94
CA CYS A 337 20.05 -35.47 -16.70
C CYS A 337 20.47 -35.42 -18.18
N ASP A 338 19.72 -36.18 -18.97
CA ASP A 338 19.91 -36.38 -20.41
C ASP A 338 19.34 -35.17 -21.18
N CYS A 339 20.08 -34.06 -21.19
CA CYS A 339 19.79 -32.89 -22.00
C CYS A 339 20.68 -32.89 -23.24
N LYS A 340 20.40 -33.77 -24.22
CA LYS A 340 21.12 -33.78 -25.50
C LYS A 340 20.94 -32.44 -26.22
N ARG A 341 22.09 -31.80 -26.51
CA ARG A 341 22.22 -30.68 -27.46
C ARG A 341 21.51 -31.01 -28.77
N ARG A 342 20.73 -30.07 -29.31
CA ARG A 342 20.53 -29.98 -30.77
C ARG A 342 21.56 -28.99 -31.28
N ASP A 343 22.66 -29.52 -31.79
CA ASP A 343 23.59 -28.74 -32.60
C ASP A 343 22.94 -28.52 -33.98
N HIS A 344 22.58 -27.27 -34.28
CA HIS A 344 22.27 -26.82 -35.64
C HIS A 344 23.48 -26.10 -36.20
N THR A 345 24.36 -26.82 -36.90
CA THR A 345 25.18 -26.29 -37.99
C THR A 345 25.85 -27.46 -38.71
N THR A 346 25.53 -27.70 -39.98
CA THR A 346 26.46 -27.67 -41.12
C THR A 346 25.66 -28.06 -42.38
N PHE A 347 25.28 -27.07 -43.18
CA PHE A 347 24.92 -27.31 -44.59
C PHE A 347 26.25 -27.29 -45.36
N GLN A 348 26.73 -28.46 -45.76
CA GLN A 348 27.77 -28.58 -46.80
C GLN A 348 27.14 -29.22 -48.03
N SER A 349 27.22 -28.48 -49.13
CA SER A 349 26.89 -28.95 -50.47
C SER A 349 27.84 -30.06 -50.90
N SER A 350 27.29 -31.16 -51.41
CA SER A 350 28.03 -32.05 -52.30
C SER A 350 27.16 -32.37 -53.51
N ARG A 351 27.58 -31.79 -54.64
CA ARG A 351 27.30 -32.32 -55.98
C ARG A 351 27.76 -33.77 -56.01
N SER A 352 26.90 -34.67 -56.50
CA SER A 352 27.34 -35.93 -57.09
C SER A 352 26.82 -36.02 -58.52
N SER A 353 27.76 -35.89 -59.46
CA SER A 353 27.70 -36.48 -60.77
C SER A 353 28.01 -37.97 -60.63
N PHE A 354 27.14 -38.85 -61.15
CA PHE A 354 27.57 -40.12 -61.74
C PHE A 354 26.64 -40.48 -62.91
N GLU A 355 27.31 -40.92 -63.97
CA GLU A 355 26.82 -41.35 -65.26
C GLU A 355 25.90 -42.59 -65.15
N THR A 356 24.84 -42.63 -65.94
CA THR A 356 24.68 -43.62 -67.03
C THR A 356 23.58 -43.18 -68.00
#